data_AF-A0AAU2JAB7-F1
#
_entry.id   AF-A0AAU2JAB7-F1
#
_cell.length_a   1.000
_cell.length_b   1.000
_cell.length_c   1.000
_cell.angle_alpha   90.00
_cell.angle_beta   90.00
_cell.angle_gamma   90.00
#
_symmetry.space_group_name_H-M   'P 1'
#
loop_
_entity.id
_entity.type
_entity.pdbx_description
1 polymer ?
#
loop_
_entity_poly.entity_id
_entity_poly.type
_entity_poly.pdbx_seq_one_letter_code
_entity_poly.pdbx_strand_id
1 'polypeptide(L)'
;MTATQPAASETASILIVDDMEENLVALEAVLGSLGHVVRAHSGEEALKAMLRQEFAVVLIDVLMPGMNGFETAANIKGLDQTKDVPIILLTGAAVDPNYAYRGYTVGAADFLIKPFDPWLLRTKVNVFLDLFRKNRQLTDQSEQLKRLLTADGGRPTVTPSAPPPTTTPTEPSYGTDDKGTTDPEERPPLLDDTGRLSEVVGQLAQAELLLRDANGPGGADLADRVVELEQAVGRLMTEPET
;
A
#
# COMPACT_ATOMS: atom_id res chain seq x y z
N MET A 1 -10.37 -43.02 14.83
CA MET A 1 -9.49 -41.85 15.04
C MET A 1 -9.90 -40.80 14.03
N THR A 2 -10.79 -39.90 14.42
CA THR A 2 -11.32 -38.85 13.54
C THR A 2 -10.38 -37.67 13.61
N ALA A 3 -9.62 -37.43 12.55
CA ALA A 3 -8.77 -36.24 12.44
C ALA A 3 -9.68 -35.02 12.30
N THR A 4 -9.72 -34.19 13.33
CA THR A 4 -10.26 -32.83 13.28
C THR A 4 -9.48 -32.07 12.22
N GLN A 5 -10.11 -31.84 11.06
CA GLN A 5 -9.64 -30.87 10.07
C GLN A 5 -9.55 -29.51 10.77
N PRO A 6 -8.41 -28.82 10.75
CA PRO A 6 -8.36 -27.46 11.25
C PRO A 6 -9.27 -26.60 10.38
N ALA A 7 -10.08 -25.75 11.02
CA ALA A 7 -10.95 -24.81 10.34
C ALA A 7 -10.10 -23.99 9.35
N ALA A 8 -10.50 -23.97 8.09
CA ALA A 8 -9.81 -23.34 6.95
C ALA A 8 -9.57 -21.81 7.09
N SER A 9 -9.88 -21.24 8.25
CA SER A 9 -9.83 -19.81 8.54
C SER A 9 -8.54 -19.40 9.27
N GLU A 10 -7.80 -20.27 9.97
CA GLU A 10 -6.56 -19.82 10.68
C GLU A 10 -5.28 -19.85 9.83
N THR A 11 -5.31 -20.54 8.70
CA THR A 11 -4.11 -20.71 7.87
C THR A 11 -4.04 -19.63 6.80
N ALA A 12 -3.04 -18.75 6.91
CA ALA A 12 -2.68 -17.80 5.87
C ALA A 12 -2.48 -18.53 4.53
N SER A 13 -3.33 -18.22 3.54
CA SER A 13 -3.32 -18.87 2.23
C SER A 13 -2.45 -18.10 1.24
N ILE A 14 -1.76 -18.83 0.36
CA ILE A 14 -0.89 -18.33 -0.69
C ILE A 14 -1.52 -18.70 -2.02
N LEU A 15 -1.74 -17.73 -2.91
CA LEU A 15 -2.18 -18.01 -4.28
C LEU A 15 -0.97 -17.98 -5.22
N ILE A 16 -0.77 -19.04 -6.00
CA ILE A 16 0.24 -19.11 -7.05
C ILE A 16 -0.45 -19.21 -8.41
N VAL A 17 -0.04 -18.36 -9.36
CA VAL A 17 -0.65 -18.24 -10.68
C VAL A 17 0.43 -18.36 -11.75
N ASP A 18 0.36 -19.41 -12.56
CA ASP A 18 1.30 -19.70 -13.65
C ASP A 18 0.61 -20.66 -14.62
N ASP A 19 0.79 -20.48 -15.93
CA ASP A 19 0.16 -21.33 -16.95
C ASP A 19 0.87 -22.67 -17.13
N MET A 20 2.11 -22.78 -16.65
CA MET A 20 2.91 -24.01 -16.70
C MET A 20 2.80 -24.81 -15.41
N GLU A 21 2.26 -26.03 -15.49
CA GLU A 21 2.13 -26.94 -14.33
C GLU A 21 3.46 -27.19 -13.61
N GLU A 22 4.57 -27.25 -14.35
CA GLU A 22 5.91 -27.46 -13.80
C GLU A 22 6.31 -26.33 -12.83
N ASN A 23 5.99 -25.09 -13.17
CA ASN A 23 6.24 -23.93 -12.32
C ASN A 23 5.36 -23.97 -11.06
N LEU A 24 4.09 -24.33 -11.20
CA LEU A 24 3.17 -24.48 -10.07
C LEU A 24 3.65 -25.55 -9.09
N VAL A 25 4.08 -26.71 -9.57
CA VAL A 25 4.63 -27.79 -8.74
C VAL A 25 5.90 -27.32 -8.02
N ALA A 26 6.81 -26.62 -8.72
CA ALA A 26 8.02 -26.10 -8.13
C ALA A 26 7.74 -25.06 -7.03
N LEU A 27 6.84 -24.11 -7.29
CA LEU A 27 6.42 -23.10 -6.32
C LEU A 27 5.74 -23.74 -5.11
N GLU A 28 4.86 -24.71 -5.30
CA GLU A 28 4.22 -25.42 -4.20
C GLU A 28 5.24 -26.21 -3.36
N ALA A 29 6.21 -26.87 -3.98
CA ALA A 29 7.26 -27.58 -3.24
C ALA A 29 8.07 -26.63 -2.34
N VAL A 30 8.29 -25.39 -2.78
CA VAL A 30 9.01 -24.36 -2.02
C VAL A 30 8.15 -23.74 -0.92
N LEU A 31 6.87 -23.48 -1.20
CA LEU A 31 5.99 -22.67 -0.34
C LEU A 31 5.05 -23.51 0.55
N GLY A 32 4.80 -24.78 0.22
CA GLY A 32 3.82 -25.63 0.89
C GLY A 32 4.10 -25.87 2.38
N SER A 33 5.35 -25.69 2.83
CA SER A 33 5.69 -25.75 4.25
C SER A 33 5.37 -24.46 5.03
N LEU A 34 5.10 -23.34 4.35
CA LEU A 34 4.90 -22.02 4.96
C LEU A 34 3.42 -21.72 5.22
N GLY A 35 2.53 -22.26 4.39
CA GLY A 35 1.10 -22.01 4.46
C GLY A 35 0.32 -22.88 3.46
N HIS A 36 -0.98 -22.63 3.39
CA HIS A 36 -1.86 -23.34 2.47
C HIS A 36 -1.72 -22.75 1.06
N VAL A 37 -1.23 -23.53 0.10
CA VAL A 37 -1.01 -23.08 -1.28
C VAL A 37 -2.23 -23.42 -2.14
N VAL A 38 -2.71 -22.44 -2.90
CA VAL A 38 -3.77 -22.60 -3.90
C VAL A 38 -3.18 -22.29 -5.27
N ARG A 39 -3.43 -23.17 -6.24
CA ARG A 39 -2.97 -23.02 -7.62
C ARG A 39 -4.05 -22.37 -8.49
N ALA A 40 -3.61 -21.61 -9.47
CA ALA A 40 -4.41 -21.15 -10.60
C ALA A 40 -3.58 -21.20 -11.88
N HIS A 41 -4.18 -21.67 -12.97
CA HIS A 41 -3.51 -21.84 -14.26
C HIS A 41 -3.67 -20.62 -15.18
N SER A 42 -4.41 -19.62 -14.73
CA SER A 42 -4.68 -18.40 -15.47
C SER A 42 -5.08 -17.27 -14.52
N GLY A 43 -4.96 -16.02 -14.99
CA GLY A 43 -5.44 -14.88 -14.22
C GLY A 43 -6.95 -14.91 -13.96
N GLU A 44 -7.76 -15.48 -14.85
CA GLU A 44 -9.21 -15.62 -14.62
C GLU A 44 -9.52 -16.57 -13.47
N GLU A 45 -8.79 -17.69 -13.38
CA GLU A 45 -8.90 -18.64 -12.29
C GLU A 45 -8.43 -18.01 -10.97
N ALA A 46 -7.35 -17.22 -11.02
CA ALA A 46 -6.87 -16.46 -9.87
C ALA A 46 -7.94 -15.50 -9.34
N LEU A 47 -8.58 -14.70 -10.20
CA LEU A 47 -9.68 -13.81 -9.81
C LEU A 47 -10.85 -14.60 -9.20
N LYS A 48 -11.24 -15.73 -9.79
CA LYS A 48 -12.30 -16.60 -9.23
C LYS A 48 -11.92 -17.16 -7.86
N ALA A 49 -10.65 -17.51 -7.64
CA ALA A 49 -10.17 -17.98 -6.35
C ALA A 49 -10.23 -16.88 -5.28
N MET A 50 -9.82 -15.65 -5.63
CA MET A 50 -9.84 -14.50 -4.72
C MET A 50 -11.25 -14.07 -4.29
N LEU A 51 -12.27 -14.37 -5.09
CA LEU A 51 -13.67 -14.15 -4.69
C LEU A 51 -14.19 -15.18 -3.68
N ARG A 52 -13.52 -16.33 -3.53
CA ARG A 52 -13.98 -17.43 -2.66
C ARG A 52 -13.34 -17.39 -1.28
N GLN A 53 -12.13 -16.86 -1.17
CA GLN A 53 -11.38 -16.81 0.07
C GLN A 53 -10.32 -15.71 0.04
N GLU A 54 -9.86 -15.34 1.23
CA GLU A 54 -8.78 -14.36 1.40
C GLU A 54 -7.40 -15.01 1.25
N PHE A 55 -6.47 -14.23 0.73
CA PHE A 55 -5.07 -14.63 0.55
C PHE A 55 -4.15 -13.66 1.25
N ALA A 56 -3.10 -14.19 1.86
CA ALA A 56 -2.06 -13.41 2.49
C ALA A 56 -1.07 -12.82 1.48
N VAL A 57 -0.85 -13.52 0.36
CA VAL A 57 -0.02 -13.06 -0.75
C VAL A 57 -0.40 -13.81 -2.02
N VAL A 58 -0.25 -13.12 -3.16
CA VAL A 58 -0.44 -13.70 -4.50
C VAL A 58 0.88 -13.62 -5.27
N LEU A 59 1.29 -14.73 -5.87
CA LEU A 59 2.42 -14.80 -6.79
C LEU A 59 1.85 -15.00 -8.20
N ILE A 60 2.20 -14.13 -9.14
CA ILE A 60 1.64 -14.19 -10.50
C ILE A 60 2.76 -14.18 -11.52
N ASP A 61 2.77 -15.14 -12.43
CA ASP A 61 3.63 -15.07 -13.60
C ASP A 61 3.17 -13.96 -14.56
N VAL A 62 4.14 -13.19 -15.04
CA VAL A 62 3.88 -12.08 -15.94
C VAL A 62 3.52 -12.57 -17.34
N LEU A 63 4.14 -13.64 -17.81
CA LEU A 63 4.08 -14.11 -19.19
C LEU A 63 3.12 -15.28 -19.32
N MET A 64 1.82 -14.98 -19.23
CA MET A 64 0.75 -15.95 -19.46
C MET A 64 -0.01 -15.66 -20.77
N PRO A 65 -0.53 -16.69 -21.46
CA PRO A 65 -1.41 -16.52 -22.61
C PRO A 65 -2.77 -15.93 -22.19
N GLY A 66 -3.31 -15.06 -23.04
CA GLY A 66 -4.59 -14.38 -22.75
C GLY A 66 -4.37 -13.19 -21.82
N MET A 67 -4.84 -13.29 -20.57
CA MET A 67 -4.67 -12.24 -19.57
C MET A 67 -3.29 -12.34 -18.94
N ASN A 68 -2.46 -11.32 -19.15
CA ASN A 68 -1.11 -11.29 -18.60
C ASN A 68 -1.09 -11.03 -17.09
N GLY A 69 0.05 -11.24 -16.44
CA GLY A 69 0.17 -11.07 -14.99
C GLY A 69 -0.05 -9.63 -14.50
N PHE A 70 0.24 -8.61 -15.33
CA PHE A 70 -0.04 -7.22 -14.98
C PHE A 70 -1.53 -6.89 -15.02
N GLU A 71 -2.24 -7.33 -16.05
CA GLU A 71 -3.70 -7.19 -16.16
C GLU A 71 -4.39 -7.92 -15.02
N THR A 72 -3.92 -9.13 -14.70
CA THR A 72 -4.39 -9.90 -13.54
C THR A 72 -4.21 -9.09 -12.26
N ALA A 73 -3.00 -8.58 -12.01
CA ALA A 73 -2.72 -7.78 -10.83
C ALA A 73 -3.54 -6.48 -10.78
N ALA A 74 -3.74 -5.80 -11.92
CA ALA A 74 -4.56 -4.60 -12.01
C ALA A 74 -6.03 -4.88 -11.67
N ASN A 75 -6.57 -5.99 -12.17
CA ASN A 75 -7.93 -6.41 -11.85
C ASN A 75 -8.07 -6.76 -10.36
N ILE A 76 -7.10 -7.44 -9.76
CA ILE A 76 -7.08 -7.72 -8.33
C ILE A 76 -7.03 -6.42 -7.52
N LYS A 77 -6.22 -5.46 -7.93
CA LYS A 77 -6.08 -4.16 -7.25
C LYS A 77 -7.27 -3.22 -7.45
N GLY A 78 -8.04 -3.40 -8.52
CA GLY A 78 -9.24 -2.62 -8.81
C GLY A 78 -10.47 -2.98 -7.97
N LEU A 79 -10.45 -4.09 -7.24
CA LEU A 79 -11.57 -4.52 -6.39
C LEU A 79 -11.32 -4.19 -4.92
N ASP A 80 -12.28 -3.52 -4.27
CA ASP A 80 -12.16 -3.08 -2.87
C ASP A 80 -11.87 -4.22 -1.88
N GLN A 81 -12.34 -5.43 -2.16
CA GLN A 81 -12.15 -6.60 -1.30
C GLN A 81 -10.74 -7.20 -1.41
N THR A 82 -10.02 -6.94 -2.51
CA THR A 82 -8.74 -7.59 -2.80
C THR A 82 -7.59 -6.62 -3.03
N LYS A 83 -7.86 -5.30 -3.03
CA LYS A 83 -6.86 -4.25 -3.28
C LYS A 83 -5.69 -4.24 -2.30
N ASP A 84 -5.91 -4.67 -1.06
CA ASP A 84 -4.88 -4.67 -0.01
C ASP A 84 -4.02 -5.93 -0.04
N VAL A 85 -4.38 -6.94 -0.85
CA VAL A 85 -3.61 -8.17 -0.95
C VAL A 85 -2.28 -7.89 -1.65
N PRO A 86 -1.13 -8.23 -1.05
CA PRO A 86 0.17 -8.02 -1.67
C PRO A 86 0.37 -8.99 -2.84
N ILE A 87 0.91 -8.45 -3.94
CA ILE A 87 1.15 -9.19 -5.19
C ILE A 87 2.65 -9.18 -5.48
N ILE A 88 3.23 -10.36 -5.69
CA ILE A 88 4.60 -10.56 -6.14
C ILE A 88 4.54 -11.01 -7.60
N LEU A 89 5.10 -10.22 -8.49
CA LEU A 89 5.16 -10.57 -9.91
C LEU A 89 6.42 -11.37 -10.21
N LEU A 90 6.24 -12.51 -10.90
CA LEU A 90 7.31 -13.37 -11.36
C LEU A 90 7.50 -13.14 -12.86
N THR A 91 8.72 -12.81 -13.30
CA THR A 91 8.97 -12.48 -14.72
C THR A 91 10.20 -13.21 -15.25
N GLY A 92 10.18 -13.58 -16.54
CA GLY A 92 11.36 -14.08 -17.24
C GLY A 92 12.41 -12.99 -17.47
N ALA A 93 13.69 -13.38 -17.62
CA ALA A 93 14.86 -12.52 -17.73
C ALA A 93 14.87 -11.48 -18.88
N ALA A 94 13.87 -11.46 -19.75
CA ALA A 94 13.70 -10.45 -20.79
C ALA A 94 12.81 -9.31 -20.28
N VAL A 95 13.29 -8.56 -19.29
CA VAL A 95 12.57 -7.41 -18.75
C VAL A 95 12.83 -6.22 -19.68
N ASP A 96 11.91 -5.96 -20.60
CA ASP A 96 11.80 -4.66 -21.25
C ASP A 96 11.68 -3.60 -20.12
N PRO A 97 12.44 -2.49 -20.15
CA PRO A 97 12.39 -1.42 -19.14
C PRO A 97 10.96 -0.97 -18.76
N ASN A 98 10.01 -1.09 -19.69
CA ASN A 98 8.60 -0.77 -19.45
C ASN A 98 7.88 -1.69 -18.45
N TYR A 99 8.39 -2.89 -18.20
CA TYR A 99 7.73 -3.89 -17.33
C TYR A 99 7.89 -3.53 -15.85
N ALA A 100 9.04 -3.01 -15.45
CA ALA A 100 9.24 -2.50 -14.10
C ALA A 100 8.31 -1.30 -13.85
N TYR A 101 8.22 -0.37 -14.80
CA TYR A 101 7.32 0.78 -14.73
C TYR A 101 5.84 0.36 -14.61
N ARG A 102 5.37 -0.52 -15.50
CA ARG A 102 4.00 -1.06 -15.47
C ARG A 102 3.70 -1.78 -14.16
N GLY A 103 4.68 -2.50 -13.65
CA GLY A 103 4.58 -3.19 -12.38
C GLY A 103 4.32 -2.25 -11.19
N TYR A 104 5.03 -1.13 -11.13
CA TYR A 104 4.78 -0.09 -10.13
C TYR A 104 3.43 0.59 -10.33
N THR A 105 3.03 0.87 -11.58
CA THR A 105 1.72 1.47 -11.88
C THR A 105 0.55 0.59 -11.41
N VAL A 106 0.73 -0.73 -11.43
CA VAL A 106 -0.28 -1.70 -10.99
C VAL A 106 -0.31 -1.88 -9.47
N GLY A 107 0.65 -1.32 -8.73
CA GLY A 107 0.68 -1.43 -7.27
C GLY A 107 1.14 -2.81 -6.76
N ALA A 108 1.99 -3.49 -7.52
CA ALA A 108 2.63 -4.72 -7.04
C ALA A 108 3.54 -4.42 -5.84
N ALA A 109 3.58 -5.36 -4.89
CA ALA A 109 4.39 -5.22 -3.69
C ALA A 109 5.87 -5.56 -3.96
N ASP A 110 6.14 -6.44 -4.93
CA ASP A 110 7.49 -6.92 -5.22
C ASP A 110 7.59 -7.59 -6.61
N PHE A 111 8.82 -7.77 -7.09
CA PHE A 111 9.15 -8.41 -8.36
C PHE A 111 10.29 -9.41 -8.20
N LEU A 112 10.16 -10.58 -8.83
CA LEU A 112 11.21 -11.59 -8.88
C LEU A 112 11.45 -12.03 -10.31
N ILE A 113 12.72 -12.04 -10.69
CA ILE A 113 13.15 -12.50 -12.01
C ILE A 113 13.46 -14.00 -11.93
N LYS A 114 12.89 -14.77 -12.87
CA LYS A 114 13.19 -16.18 -13.08
C LYS A 114 14.56 -16.30 -13.80
N PRO A 115 15.47 -17.19 -13.36
CA PRO A 115 15.37 -18.06 -12.19
C PRO A 115 15.66 -17.31 -10.88
N PHE A 116 14.82 -17.53 -9.86
CA PHE A 116 14.99 -16.95 -8.52
C PHE A 116 15.48 -18.00 -7.52
N ASP A 117 16.16 -17.55 -6.46
CA ASP A 117 16.55 -18.42 -5.35
C ASP A 117 15.30 -18.82 -4.53
N PRO A 118 15.02 -20.13 -4.34
CA PRO A 118 13.92 -20.59 -3.50
C PRO A 118 13.94 -20.04 -2.07
N TRP A 119 15.11 -19.85 -1.48
CA TRP A 119 15.26 -19.26 -0.14
C TRP A 119 14.85 -17.78 -0.12
N LEU A 120 15.20 -17.03 -1.16
CA LEU A 120 14.78 -15.64 -1.31
C LEU A 120 13.26 -15.54 -1.43
N LEU A 121 12.65 -16.38 -2.27
CA LEU A 121 11.20 -16.42 -2.44
C LEU A 121 10.49 -16.70 -1.11
N ARG A 122 10.92 -17.73 -0.39
CA ARG A 122 10.36 -18.09 0.93
C ARG A 122 10.45 -16.94 1.92
N THR A 123 11.58 -16.24 1.94
CA THR A 123 11.79 -15.11 2.84
C THR A 123 10.81 -13.98 2.55
N LYS A 124 10.64 -13.61 1.27
CA LYS A 124 9.67 -12.57 0.85
C LYS A 124 8.24 -12.99 1.20
N VAL A 125 7.84 -14.22 0.89
CA VAL A 125 6.50 -14.74 1.20
C VAL A 125 6.24 -14.76 2.70
N ASN A 126 7.21 -15.18 3.52
CA ASN A 126 7.06 -15.21 4.98
C ASN A 126 6.74 -13.84 5.58
N VAL A 127 7.35 -12.77 5.06
CA VAL A 127 7.05 -11.41 5.53
C VAL A 127 5.57 -11.09 5.35
N PHE A 128 4.98 -11.42 4.19
CA PHE A 128 3.56 -11.18 3.94
C PHE A 128 2.65 -12.10 4.76
N LEU A 129 3.03 -13.36 4.97
CA LEU A 129 2.29 -14.27 5.85
C LEU A 129 2.25 -13.77 7.30
N ASP A 130 3.37 -13.30 7.82
CA ASP A 130 3.45 -12.77 9.17
C ASP A 130 2.68 -11.46 9.32
N LEU A 131 2.75 -10.58 8.32
CA LEU A 131 1.94 -9.36 8.28
C LEU A 131 0.44 -9.68 8.24
N PHE A 132 0.02 -10.66 7.43
CA PHE A 132 -1.37 -11.08 7.36
C PHE A 132 -1.87 -11.61 8.71
N ARG A 133 -1.09 -12.49 9.36
CA ARG A 133 -1.42 -13.03 10.69
C ARG A 133 -1.53 -11.93 11.75
N LYS A 134 -0.59 -10.99 11.75
CA LYS A 134 -0.60 -9.84 12.69
C LYS A 134 -1.78 -8.92 12.47
N ASN A 135 -2.06 -8.55 11.22
CA ASN A 135 -3.21 -7.70 10.88
C ASN A 135 -4.51 -8.35 11.31
N ARG A 136 -4.66 -9.66 11.10
CA ARG A 136 -5.83 -10.38 11.53
C ARG A 136 -5.98 -10.43 13.05
N GLN A 137 -4.89 -10.70 13.76
CA GLN A 137 -4.88 -10.65 15.22
C GLN A 137 -5.29 -9.27 15.75
N LEU A 138 -4.82 -8.19 15.13
CA LEU A 138 -5.21 -6.82 15.51
C LEU A 138 -6.69 -6.55 15.25
N THR A 139 -7.23 -7.00 14.12
CA THR A 139 -8.65 -6.89 13.80
C THR A 139 -9.50 -7.63 14.83
N ASP A 140 -9.13 -8.87 15.15
CA ASP A 140 -9.84 -9.70 16.14
C ASP A 140 -9.81 -9.04 17.53
N GLN A 141 -8.66 -8.49 17.95
CA GLN A 141 -8.52 -7.74 19.20
C GLN A 141 -9.38 -6.47 19.22
N SER A 142 -9.40 -5.71 18.12
CA SER A 142 -10.23 -4.51 17.98
C SER A 142 -11.71 -4.83 18.10
N GLU A 143 -12.15 -5.91 17.44
CA GLU A 143 -13.52 -6.39 17.54
C GLU A 143 -13.87 -6.85 18.96
N GLN A 144 -12.98 -7.61 19.61
CA GLN A 144 -13.20 -8.07 20.97
C GLN A 144 -13.33 -6.88 21.94
N LEU A 145 -12.47 -5.88 21.82
CA LEU A 145 -12.55 -4.67 22.64
C LEU A 145 -13.87 -3.93 22.40
N LYS A 146 -14.26 -3.72 21.13
CA LYS A 146 -15.55 -3.11 20.78
C LYS A 146 -16.72 -3.89 21.38
N ARG A 147 -16.69 -5.23 21.34
CA ARG A 147 -17.71 -6.09 21.95
C ARG A 147 -17.78 -5.92 23.46
N LEU A 148 -16.64 -5.83 24.16
CA LEU A 148 -16.61 -5.58 25.61
C LEU A 148 -17.18 -4.19 25.97
N LEU A 149 -16.78 -3.13 25.25
CA LEU A 149 -17.30 -1.78 25.49
C LEU A 149 -18.81 -1.64 25.20
N THR A 150 -19.33 -2.41 24.24
CA THR A 150 -20.77 -2.40 23.90
C THR A 150 -21.59 -3.35 24.78
N ALA A 151 -20.99 -4.42 25.29
CA ALA A 151 -21.61 -5.33 26.26
C ALA A 151 -21.72 -4.72 27.66
N ASP A 152 -20.81 -3.82 28.04
CA ASP A 152 -20.85 -3.09 29.32
C ASP A 152 -21.75 -1.85 29.29
N GLY A 153 -22.68 -1.77 28.31
CA GLY A 153 -23.65 -0.70 28.09
C GLY A 153 -24.78 -0.56 29.14
N GLY A 154 -24.50 -0.87 30.41
CA GLY A 154 -25.24 -0.33 31.54
C GLY A 154 -25.02 1.19 31.62
N ARG A 155 -25.93 1.94 30.99
CA ARG A 155 -26.02 3.42 30.93
C ARG A 155 -25.27 4.17 32.04
N PRO A 156 -24.36 5.11 31.72
CA PRO A 156 -24.25 6.32 32.50
C PRO A 156 -25.42 7.22 32.10
N THR A 157 -26.38 7.37 33.00
CA THR A 157 -27.40 8.43 32.96
C THR A 157 -26.66 9.77 32.95
N VAL A 158 -26.46 10.36 31.77
CA VAL A 158 -26.08 11.77 31.67
C VAL A 158 -27.37 12.55 31.89
N THR A 159 -27.65 12.88 33.15
CA THR A 159 -28.60 13.94 33.48
C THR A 159 -28.02 15.25 32.92
N PRO A 160 -28.73 16.01 32.08
CA PRO A 160 -28.26 17.33 31.68
C PRO A 160 -28.31 18.24 32.92
N SER A 161 -27.16 18.43 33.56
CA SER A 161 -26.99 19.43 34.62
C SER A 161 -26.94 20.81 33.96
N ALA A 162 -27.79 21.70 34.47
CA ALA A 162 -28.02 23.07 34.00
C ALA A 162 -26.72 23.88 33.81
N PRO A 163 -26.72 24.88 32.90
CA PRO A 163 -25.56 25.76 32.72
C PRO A 163 -25.33 26.65 33.96
N PRO A 164 -24.08 26.91 34.36
CA PRO A 164 -23.77 27.83 35.45
C PRO A 164 -23.98 29.31 35.04
N PRO A 165 -24.24 30.22 35.99
CA PRO A 165 -24.60 31.60 35.69
C PRO A 165 -23.43 32.46 35.19
N THR A 166 -23.73 33.33 34.23
CA THR A 166 -22.88 34.42 33.74
C THR A 166 -22.57 35.41 34.85
N THR A 167 -21.29 35.64 35.13
CA THR A 167 -20.83 36.80 35.89
C THR A 167 -19.67 37.47 35.16
N THR A 168 -19.97 38.62 34.54
CA THR A 168 -19.00 39.67 34.22
C THR A 168 -18.70 40.43 35.51
N PRO A 169 -17.43 40.71 35.85
CA PRO A 169 -16.96 42.10 35.90
C PRO A 169 -15.46 42.27 35.51
N THR A 170 -15.12 43.19 34.60
CA THR A 170 -14.61 44.56 34.88
C THR A 170 -13.07 44.65 34.77
N GLU A 171 -12.61 45.45 33.81
CA GLU A 171 -11.21 45.92 33.67
C GLU A 171 -10.75 46.73 34.89
N PRO A 172 -9.42 46.87 35.07
CA PRO A 172 -8.88 48.23 34.90
C PRO A 172 -7.49 48.31 34.23
N SER A 173 -7.40 49.26 33.29
CA SER A 173 -6.42 50.37 33.12
C SER A 173 -4.91 50.21 33.39
N TYR A 174 -4.15 50.47 32.33
CA TYR A 174 -2.82 51.09 32.12
C TYR A 174 -1.92 51.60 33.27
N GLY A 175 -0.59 51.40 33.07
CA GLY A 175 0.54 52.21 33.57
C GLY A 175 1.88 51.43 33.57
N THR A 176 2.73 51.53 32.54
CA THR A 176 3.97 52.35 32.39
C THR A 176 5.30 51.71 32.88
N ASP A 177 6.24 51.65 31.92
CA ASP A 177 7.71 51.74 31.98
C ASP A 177 8.56 50.61 32.63
N ASP A 178 9.42 49.94 31.85
CA ASP A 178 10.87 50.25 31.76
C ASP A 178 11.63 49.21 30.89
N LYS A 179 12.79 49.65 30.39
CA LYS A 179 13.66 49.15 29.32
C LYS A 179 14.32 47.79 29.54
N GLY A 180 14.48 47.09 28.41
CA GLY A 180 15.81 46.75 27.86
C GLY A 180 16.29 45.32 28.10
N THR A 181 16.46 44.56 27.00
CA THR A 181 17.72 43.91 26.57
C THR A 181 17.45 42.97 25.38
N THR A 182 18.21 43.20 24.30
CA THR A 182 18.45 42.39 23.08
C THR A 182 18.95 40.98 23.45
N ASP A 183 18.52 39.85 22.88
CA ASP A 183 18.68 39.27 21.52
C ASP A 183 18.28 37.75 21.66
N PRO A 184 18.31 36.83 20.66
CA PRO A 184 17.96 36.87 19.23
C PRO A 184 16.96 35.74 18.80
N GLU A 185 16.54 35.75 17.53
CA GLU A 185 16.08 34.60 16.72
C GLU A 185 14.93 33.69 17.22
N GLU A 186 13.69 34.05 16.89
CA GLU A 186 12.60 33.09 16.73
C GLU A 186 12.89 32.16 15.53
N ARG A 187 13.31 30.93 15.82
CA ARG A 187 13.21 29.81 14.88
C ARG A 187 11.74 29.44 14.70
N PRO A 188 11.25 29.19 13.48
CA PRO A 188 9.89 28.67 13.29
C PRO A 188 9.77 27.29 13.95
N PRO A 189 8.58 26.93 14.48
CA PRO A 189 8.38 25.66 15.15
C PRO A 189 8.67 24.51 14.17
N LEU A 190 9.43 23.53 14.65
CA LEU A 190 9.69 22.29 13.94
C LEU A 190 8.35 21.55 13.77
N LEU A 191 7.82 21.54 12.54
CA LEU A 191 6.61 20.79 12.19
C LEU A 191 6.83 19.31 12.57
N ASP A 192 5.91 18.74 13.33
CA ASP A 192 5.88 17.33 13.65
C ASP A 192 5.72 16.50 12.36
N ASP A 193 6.22 15.26 12.36
CA ASP A 193 6.25 14.41 11.16
C ASP A 193 4.86 14.21 10.54
N THR A 194 3.80 14.33 11.34
CA THR A 194 2.39 14.34 10.92
C THR A 194 2.03 15.54 10.04
N GLY A 195 2.53 16.73 10.37
CA GLY A 195 2.30 17.96 9.61
C GLY A 195 2.97 17.92 8.24
N ARG A 196 4.21 17.43 8.18
CA ARG A 196 4.96 17.27 6.92
C ARG A 196 4.29 16.28 5.95
N LEU A 197 3.74 15.19 6.47
CA LEU A 197 3.00 14.22 5.65
C LEU A 197 1.70 14.80 5.09
N SER A 198 0.98 15.60 5.87
CA SER A 198 -0.26 16.25 5.39
C SER A 198 -0.01 17.27 4.27
N GLU A 199 1.13 17.96 4.31
CA GLU A 199 1.55 18.93 3.29
C GLU A 199 1.99 18.22 2.00
N VAL A 200 2.75 17.13 2.10
CA VAL A 200 3.16 16.31 0.94
C VAL A 200 1.95 15.64 0.29
N VAL A 201 1.01 15.12 1.06
CA VAL A 201 -0.25 14.53 0.53
C VAL A 201 -1.11 15.60 -0.14
N GLY A 202 -1.17 16.80 0.41
CA GLY A 202 -1.84 17.95 -0.22
C GLY A 202 -1.20 18.36 -1.55
N GLN A 203 0.14 18.42 -1.61
CA GLN A 203 0.88 18.74 -2.84
C GLN A 203 0.74 17.64 -3.91
N LEU A 204 0.71 16.36 -3.52
CA LEU A 204 0.48 15.25 -4.45
C LEU A 204 -0.92 15.25 -5.03
N ALA A 205 -1.96 15.48 -4.21
CA ALA A 205 -3.33 15.59 -4.69
C ALA A 205 -3.53 16.77 -5.65
N GLN A 206 -2.81 17.87 -5.41
CA GLN A 206 -2.86 19.06 -6.28
C GLN A 206 -2.08 18.85 -7.59
N ALA A 207 -0.97 18.12 -7.58
CA ALA A 207 -0.26 17.70 -8.78
C ALA A 207 -1.07 16.72 -9.63
N GLU A 208 -1.78 15.79 -9.00
CA GLU A 208 -2.65 14.82 -9.68
C GLU A 208 -3.86 15.50 -10.36
N LEU A 209 -4.39 16.57 -9.75
CA LEU A 209 -5.45 17.38 -10.34
C LEU A 209 -4.96 18.19 -11.55
N LEU A 210 -3.75 18.75 -11.50
CA LEU A 210 -3.12 19.46 -12.62
C LEU A 210 -2.79 18.53 -13.80
N LEU A 211 -2.46 17.27 -13.52
CA LEU A 211 -2.22 16.25 -14.55
C LEU A 211 -3.52 15.75 -15.20
N ARG A 212 -4.66 15.84 -14.52
CA ARG A 212 -5.97 15.49 -15.06
C ARG A 212 -6.51 16.51 -16.07
N ASP A 213 -6.31 17.81 -15.83
CA ASP A 213 -6.76 18.87 -16.74
C ASP A 213 -5.90 19.00 -18.02
N ALA A 214 -4.71 18.40 -18.05
CA ALA A 214 -3.83 18.40 -19.22
C ALA A 214 -4.20 17.34 -20.29
N ASN A 215 -5.13 16.41 -20.01
CA ASN A 215 -5.57 15.37 -20.94
C ASN A 215 -6.68 15.84 -21.91
N GLY A 216 -6.51 17.02 -22.50
CA GLY A 216 -7.18 17.45 -23.73
C GLY A 216 -6.45 16.95 -24.99
N PRO A 217 -7.06 17.03 -26.18
CA PRO A 217 -6.53 16.37 -27.38
C PRO A 217 -5.29 17.09 -27.91
N GLY A 218 -4.11 16.62 -27.48
CA GLY A 218 -2.81 17.16 -27.87
C GLY A 218 -1.64 16.22 -27.54
N GLY A 219 -1.85 14.91 -27.62
CA GLY A 219 -0.86 13.88 -27.25
C GLY A 219 0.42 13.82 -28.10
N ALA A 220 0.55 14.67 -29.13
CA ALA A 220 1.77 14.78 -29.93
C ALA A 220 2.79 15.78 -29.34
N ASP A 221 2.35 16.74 -28.51
CA ASP A 221 3.23 17.81 -28.00
C ASP A 221 4.01 17.40 -26.74
N LEU A 222 3.53 16.39 -25.99
CA LEU A 222 4.18 15.95 -24.75
C LEU A 222 5.43 15.10 -25.02
N ALA A 223 5.43 14.28 -26.07
CA ALA A 223 6.58 13.47 -26.45
C ALA A 223 7.75 14.35 -26.92
N ASP A 224 7.47 15.37 -27.73
CA ASP A 224 8.49 16.31 -28.20
C ASP A 224 9.09 17.14 -27.05
N ARG A 225 8.27 17.53 -26.07
CA ARG A 225 8.73 18.28 -24.89
C ARG A 225 9.53 17.42 -23.90
N VAL A 226 9.26 16.12 -23.80
CA VAL A 226 10.07 15.18 -22.99
C VAL A 226 11.45 14.98 -23.64
N VAL A 227 11.51 14.85 -24.97
CA VAL A 227 12.78 14.75 -25.71
C VAL A 227 13.61 16.02 -25.57
N GLU A 228 12.98 17.20 -25.59
CA GLU A 228 13.67 18.48 -25.41
C GLU A 228 14.24 18.63 -23.99
N LEU A 229 13.53 18.11 -22.97
CA LEU A 229 13.98 18.08 -21.59
C LEU A 229 15.17 17.12 -21.38
N GLU A 230 15.13 15.93 -21.98
CA GLU A 230 16.24 14.97 -21.93
C GLU A 230 17.50 15.51 -22.61
N GLN A 231 17.36 16.24 -23.72
CA GLN A 231 18.49 16.91 -24.38
C GLN A 231 19.04 18.11 -23.60
N ALA A 232 18.20 18.81 -22.82
CA ALA A 232 18.65 19.89 -21.94
C ALA A 232 19.43 19.33 -20.73
N VAL A 233 18.94 18.25 -20.13
CA VAL A 233 19.61 17.56 -19.02
C VAL A 233 20.91 16.90 -19.47
N GLY A 234 20.94 16.29 -20.66
CA GLY A 234 22.15 15.71 -21.24
C GLY A 234 23.25 16.76 -21.47
N ARG A 235 22.88 17.98 -21.88
CA ARG A 235 23.83 19.10 -22.02
C ARG A 235 24.37 19.60 -20.68
N LEU A 236 23.56 19.58 -19.63
CA LEU A 236 23.98 19.96 -18.28
C LEU A 236 24.96 18.96 -17.64
N MET A 237 24.89 17.69 -18.05
CA MET A 237 25.73 16.60 -17.51
C MET A 237 27.05 16.41 -18.28
N THR A 238 27.29 17.18 -19.34
CA THR A 238 28.49 17.09 -20.20
C THR A 238 29.34 18.37 -20.23
N GLU A 239 29.25 19.25 -19.24
CA GLU A 239 30.30 20.25 -19.06
C GLU A 239 31.51 19.63 -18.35
N PRO A 240 32.71 19.64 -18.95
CA PRO A 240 33.91 19.30 -18.21
C PRO A 240 34.21 20.46 -17.27
N GLU A 241 34.33 20.18 -15.96
CA GLU A 241 34.98 21.11 -15.04
C GLU A 241 36.38 21.42 -15.58
N THR A 242 36.59 22.66 -16.03
CA THR A 242 37.92 23.28 -16.19
C THR A 242 38.21 24.18 -15.03
#